data_AF-A0A4Y2UWZ6-F1
#
_entry.id   AF-A0A4Y2UWZ6-F1
#
_cell.length_a   1.000
_cell.length_b   1.000
_cell.length_c   1.000
_cell.angle_alpha   90.00
_cell.angle_beta   90.00
_cell.angle_gamma   90.00
#
_symmetry.space_group_name_H-M   'P 1'
#
loop_
_entity.id
_entity.type
_entity.pdbx_description
1 polymer ?
#
loop_
_entity_poly.entity_id
_entity_poly.type
_entity_poly.pdbx_seq_one_letter_code
_entity_poly.pdbx_strand_id
1 'polypeptide(L)'
;MDKCFFDPLKALYSSVTEKLLVENPGKSITLQNVLGIFQKSYSATERVQHAEKAFRVTGIEPINPDFMREDYYSPSLVTLAPLDNDFTFAVAPEEKEFSSSTSQIDVSIQSILPLPRHEQRGAKWKRKSQKSEFMTSSPFKNFLEKTERKR
;
A
#
# COMPACT_ATOMS: atom_id res chain seq x y z
N MET A 1 10.39 4.33 2.90
CA MET A 1 9.85 3.12 3.55
C MET A 1 10.44 1.84 2.97
N ASP A 2 10.35 1.61 1.66
CA ASP A 2 10.84 0.37 1.03
C ASP A 2 12.35 0.11 1.22
N LYS A 3 13.16 1.19 1.18
CA LYS A 3 14.62 1.16 1.26
C LYS A 3 15.23 0.53 2.53
N CYS A 4 14.47 0.37 3.60
CA CYS A 4 15.01 -0.16 4.87
C CYS A 4 14.22 -1.35 5.41
N PHE A 5 13.23 -1.86 4.69
CA PHE A 5 12.35 -2.93 5.18
C PHE A 5 12.67 -4.30 4.57
N PHE A 6 12.88 -4.36 3.25
CA PHE A 6 12.99 -5.65 2.56
C PHE A 6 14.32 -6.38 2.78
N ASP A 7 15.43 -5.66 2.94
CA ASP A 7 16.72 -6.32 3.17
C ASP A 7 16.74 -7.06 4.53
N PRO A 8 16.30 -6.44 5.64
CA PRO A 8 16.13 -7.15 6.91
C PRO A 8 15.10 -8.28 6.84
N LEU A 9 13.99 -8.07 6.14
CA LEU A 9 12.97 -9.11 5.96
C LEU A 9 13.54 -10.36 5.28
N LYS A 10 14.30 -10.18 4.18
CA LYS A 10 14.94 -11.30 3.46
C LYS A 10 15.92 -12.05 4.37
N ALA A 11 16.74 -11.34 5.13
CA ALA A 11 17.70 -11.94 6.04
C ALA A 11 17.00 -12.76 7.14
N LEU A 12 15.96 -12.20 7.76
CA LEU A 12 15.17 -12.89 8.79
C LEU A 12 14.39 -14.07 8.21
N TYR A 13 13.85 -13.94 7.00
CA TYR A 13 13.19 -15.04 6.31
C TYR A 13 14.16 -16.21 6.08
N SER A 14 15.39 -15.96 5.61
CA SER A 14 16.43 -16.99 5.47
C SER A 14 16.71 -17.68 6.81
N SER A 15 16.95 -16.89 7.86
CA SER A 15 17.26 -17.41 9.19
C SER A 15 16.14 -18.28 9.78
N VAL A 16 14.88 -17.84 9.67
CA VAL A 16 13.71 -18.63 10.14
C VAL A 16 13.55 -19.90 9.31
N THR A 17 13.82 -19.83 8.01
CA THR A 17 13.76 -20.98 7.10
C THR A 17 14.82 -22.03 7.47
N GLU A 18 16.07 -21.60 7.67
CA GLU A 18 17.17 -22.46 8.10
C GLU A 18 16.86 -23.14 9.43
N LYS A 19 16.36 -22.38 10.41
CA LYS A 19 15.96 -22.93 11.71
C LYS A 19 14.88 -24.01 11.56
N LEU A 20 13.88 -23.78 10.72
CA LEU A 20 12.81 -24.74 10.47
C LEU A 20 13.32 -26.02 9.80
N LEU A 21 14.27 -25.92 8.87
CA LEU A 21 14.92 -27.07 8.22
C LEU A 21 15.77 -27.89 9.19
N VAL A 22 16.47 -27.23 10.13
CA VAL A 22 17.25 -27.90 11.18
C VAL A 22 16.34 -28.65 12.16
N GLU A 23 15.21 -28.05 12.55
CA GLU A 23 14.21 -28.70 13.43
C GLU A 23 13.48 -29.87 12.74
N ASN A 24 13.42 -29.87 11.41
CA ASN A 24 12.69 -30.86 10.61
C ASN A 24 13.54 -31.45 9.48
N PRO A 25 14.60 -32.21 9.80
CA PRO A 25 15.49 -32.76 8.79
C PRO A 25 14.73 -33.68 7.83
N GLY A 26 15.04 -33.57 6.53
CA GLY A 26 14.46 -34.40 5.48
C GLY A 26 13.05 -33.99 5.00
N LYS A 27 12.42 -32.97 5.61
CA LYS A 27 11.13 -32.43 5.13
C LYS A 27 11.37 -31.27 4.18
N SER A 28 10.65 -31.25 3.06
CA SER A 28 10.65 -30.11 2.14
C SER A 28 9.72 -28.99 2.63
N ILE A 29 10.04 -27.75 2.27
CA ILE A 29 9.22 -26.59 2.60
C ILE A 29 8.00 -26.58 1.68
N THR A 30 6.82 -26.65 2.26
CA THR A 30 5.55 -26.56 1.54
C THR A 30 5.02 -25.12 1.54
N LEU A 31 4.00 -24.84 0.71
CA LEU A 31 3.37 -23.52 0.64
C LEU A 31 2.79 -23.07 2.00
N GLN A 32 2.26 -24.01 2.79
CA GLN A 32 1.76 -23.69 4.14
C GLN A 32 2.89 -23.27 5.08
N ASN A 33 4.05 -23.93 4.96
CA ASN A 33 5.25 -23.56 5.74
C ASN A 33 5.72 -22.15 5.36
N VAL A 34 5.67 -21.77 4.08
CA VAL A 34 6.04 -20.42 3.62
C VAL A 34 5.21 -19.35 4.32
N LEU A 35 3.90 -19.55 4.49
CA LEU A 35 3.06 -18.58 5.20
C LEU A 35 3.49 -18.42 6.66
N GLY A 36 3.77 -19.52 7.36
CA GLY A 36 4.24 -19.50 8.75
C GLY A 36 5.63 -18.87 8.91
N ILE A 37 6.56 -19.15 7.99
CA ILE A 37 7.89 -18.53 7.94
C ILE A 37 7.74 -17.03 7.71
N PHE A 38 6.91 -16.64 6.74
CA PHE A 38 6.67 -15.24 6.40
C PHE A 38 6.12 -14.48 7.61
N GLN A 39 5.06 -14.99 8.25
CA GLN A 39 4.48 -14.36 9.44
C GLN A 39 5.52 -14.13 10.54
N LYS A 40 6.32 -15.16 10.87
CA LYS A 40 7.38 -15.04 11.89
C LYS A 40 8.44 -14.01 11.50
N SER A 41 8.91 -14.04 10.25
CA SER A 41 9.92 -13.10 9.76
C SER A 41 9.41 -11.67 9.69
N TYR A 42 8.15 -11.47 9.28
CA TYR A 42 7.52 -10.17 9.13
C TYR A 42 7.35 -9.50 10.50
N SER A 43 6.74 -10.20 11.47
CA SER A 43 6.59 -9.68 12.84
C SER A 43 7.93 -9.37 13.50
N ALA A 44 9.00 -10.11 13.18
CA ALA A 44 10.34 -9.80 13.67
C ALA A 44 10.98 -8.57 13.00
N THR A 45 10.58 -8.25 11.76
CA THR A 45 11.08 -7.11 10.98
C THR A 45 10.35 -5.82 11.31
N GLU A 46 9.09 -5.90 11.75
CA GLU A 46 8.22 -4.78 12.09
C GLU A 46 8.67 -4.07 13.39
N ARG A 47 9.84 -3.44 13.35
CA ARG A 47 10.39 -2.60 14.43
C ARG A 47 10.36 -1.13 14.01
N VAL A 48 9.98 -0.26 14.95
CA VAL A 48 9.95 1.20 14.77
C VAL A 48 11.28 1.76 14.23
N GLN A 49 12.40 1.17 14.66
CA GLN A 49 13.76 1.51 14.19
C GLN A 49 13.92 1.45 12.66
N HIS A 50 13.22 0.53 11.98
CA HIS A 50 13.27 0.43 10.53
C HIS A 50 12.53 1.58 9.86
N ALA A 51 11.43 2.05 10.47
CA ALA A 51 10.70 3.22 10.01
C ALA A 51 11.50 4.51 10.21
N GLU A 52 12.10 4.72 11.39
CA GLU A 52 13.01 5.85 11.67
C GLU A 52 14.15 5.91 10.66
N LYS A 53 14.88 4.80 10.50
CA LYS A 53 15.96 4.70 9.50
C LYS A 53 15.44 4.97 8.09
N ALA A 54 14.25 4.47 7.74
CA ALA A 54 13.66 4.73 6.44
C ALA A 54 13.39 6.22 6.23
N PHE A 55 12.88 6.93 7.23
CA PHE A 55 12.66 8.39 7.16
C PHE A 55 13.97 9.14 6.95
N ARG A 56 15.03 8.77 7.66
CA ARG A 56 16.37 9.35 7.48
C ARG A 56 16.92 9.13 6.07
N VAL A 57 16.84 7.89 5.58
CA VAL A 57 17.35 7.54 4.24
C VAL A 57 16.53 8.19 3.11
N THR A 58 15.25 8.49 3.35
CA THR A 58 14.42 9.26 2.41
C THR A 58 14.60 10.77 2.55
N GLY A 59 15.36 11.25 3.53
CA GLY A 59 15.51 12.69 3.81
C GLY A 59 14.25 13.35 4.38
N ILE A 60 13.31 12.55 4.92
CA ILE A 60 12.10 13.05 5.60
C ILE A 60 12.45 13.46 7.04
N GLU A 61 13.33 12.69 7.69
CA GLU A 61 13.95 13.02 8.97
C GLU A 61 15.42 13.42 8.70
N PRO A 62 15.97 14.50 9.30
CA PRO A 62 15.42 15.38 10.34
C PRO A 62 14.41 16.38 9.81
N ILE A 63 13.35 16.67 10.58
CA ILE A 63 12.42 17.75 10.25
C ILE A 63 13.20 19.06 10.30
N ASN A 64 13.39 19.69 9.15
CA ASN A 64 13.91 21.05 9.07
C ASN A 64 12.73 22.02 9.21
N PRO A 65 12.56 22.73 10.34
CA PRO A 65 11.46 23.68 10.52
C PRO A 65 11.53 24.83 9.51
N ASP A 66 12.73 25.22 9.07
CA ASP A 66 12.94 26.30 8.08
C ASP A 66 12.56 25.87 6.65
N PHE A 67 12.35 24.57 6.41
CA PHE A 67 11.88 24.07 5.13
C PHE A 67 10.38 24.36 4.91
N MET A 68 9.60 24.35 6.00
CA MET A 68 8.15 24.58 5.94
C MET A 68 7.86 26.08 5.91
N ARG A 69 7.95 26.67 4.72
CA ARG A 69 7.54 28.05 4.48
C ARG A 69 6.02 28.20 4.64
N GLU A 70 5.60 29.38 5.09
CA GLU A 70 4.19 29.74 5.22
C GLU A 70 3.41 29.53 3.91
N ASP A 71 4.06 29.74 2.75
CA ASP A 71 3.47 29.54 1.43
C ASP A 71 2.91 28.12 1.22
N TYR A 72 3.50 27.08 1.82
CA TYR A 72 3.00 25.70 1.74
C TYR A 72 1.65 25.50 2.43
N TYR A 73 1.26 26.40 3.35
CA TYR A 73 0.00 26.37 4.08
C TYR A 73 -1.08 27.22 3.41
N SER A 74 -0.76 27.96 2.34
CA SER A 74 -1.71 28.80 1.59
C SER A 74 -3.04 28.11 1.24
N PRO A 75 -3.08 26.82 0.83
CA PRO A 75 -4.34 26.14 0.56
C PRO A 75 -5.25 25.96 1.79
N SER A 76 -4.68 25.88 3.00
CA SER A 76 -5.44 25.72 4.25
C SER A 76 -6.12 27.01 4.71
N LEU A 77 -5.57 28.16 4.33
CA LEU A 77 -6.15 29.47 4.65
C LEU A 77 -7.50 29.71 3.97
N VAL A 78 -7.76 29.05 2.82
CA VAL A 78 -9.03 29.15 2.09
C VAL A 78 -10.18 28.46 2.86
N THR A 79 -9.86 27.52 3.77
CA THR A 79 -10.85 26.84 4.62
C THR A 79 -11.18 27.63 5.88
N LEU A 80 -10.40 28.66 6.23
CA LEU A 80 -10.68 29.58 7.34
C LEU A 80 -11.69 30.67 6.93
N ALA A 81 -12.80 30.26 6.30
CA ALA A 81 -13.95 31.14 6.23
C ALA A 81 -14.39 31.45 7.68
N PRO A 82 -14.70 32.71 8.03
CA PRO A 82 -15.34 33.02 9.30
C PRO A 82 -16.56 32.12 9.42
N LEU A 83 -16.61 31.30 10.48
CA LEU A 83 -17.90 30.80 10.94
C LEU A 83 -18.68 32.05 11.32
N ASP A 84 -19.68 32.42 10.52
CA ASP A 84 -20.68 33.38 10.94
C ASP A 84 -21.19 32.88 12.31
N ASN A 85 -20.93 33.68 13.34
CA ASN A 85 -21.15 33.34 14.75
C ASN A 85 -22.63 33.22 15.12
N ASP A 86 -23.51 32.99 14.14
CA ASP A 86 -24.95 32.84 14.33
C ASP A 86 -25.37 31.38 14.51
N PHE A 87 -24.43 30.43 14.44
CA PHE A 87 -24.69 29.08 14.95
C PHE A 87 -24.63 29.09 16.47
N THR A 88 -25.79 29.39 17.07
CA THR A 88 -26.09 29.03 18.46
C THR A 88 -25.99 27.50 18.55
N PHE A 89 -24.81 26.99 18.90
CA PHE A 89 -24.72 25.64 19.45
C PHE A 89 -25.42 25.67 20.79
N ALA A 90 -26.67 25.20 20.80
CA ALA A 90 -27.31 24.83 22.05
C ALA A 90 -26.37 23.84 22.75
N VAL A 91 -25.77 24.31 23.84
CA VAL A 91 -24.98 23.50 24.77
C VAL A 91 -25.96 22.49 25.37
N ALA A 92 -26.01 21.29 24.78
CA ALA A 92 -26.64 20.13 25.37
C ALA A 92 -25.64 19.54 26.39
N PRO A 93 -26.08 19.17 27.60
CA PRO A 93 -25.17 18.62 28.59
C PRO A 93 -24.61 17.28 28.11
N GLU A 94 -23.28 17.10 28.23
CA GLU A 94 -22.74 15.78 28.54
C GLU A 94 -23.55 15.22 29.70
N GLU A 95 -24.24 14.10 29.51
CA GLU A 95 -23.74 12.76 29.77
C GLU A 95 -24.61 11.74 29.02
N LYS A 96 -24.03 10.57 28.76
CA LYS A 96 -24.67 9.24 28.66
C LYS A 96 -24.48 8.51 27.33
N GLU A 97 -23.45 7.67 27.40
CA GLU A 97 -23.30 6.36 26.77
C GLU A 97 -23.38 6.28 25.24
N PHE A 98 -22.20 6.09 24.67
CA PHE A 98 -21.98 5.55 23.35
C PHE A 98 -22.54 4.13 23.29
N SER A 99 -23.86 4.00 23.10
CA SER A 99 -24.44 2.72 22.70
C SER A 99 -23.82 2.38 21.34
N SER A 100 -23.01 1.32 21.31
CA SER A 100 -22.57 0.71 20.07
C SER A 100 -23.82 0.20 19.35
N SER A 101 -24.45 1.08 18.58
CA SER A 101 -25.51 0.69 17.66
C SER A 101 -24.84 -0.03 16.50
N THR A 102 -24.43 -1.26 16.77
CA THR A 102 -24.15 -2.25 15.75
C THR A 102 -25.48 -2.45 15.06
N SER A 103 -25.71 -1.75 13.96
CA SER A 103 -26.80 -2.04 13.05
C SER A 103 -26.63 -3.51 12.64
N GLN A 104 -27.36 -4.41 13.29
CA GLN A 104 -27.53 -5.78 12.82
C GLN A 104 -28.25 -5.63 11.48
N ILE A 105 -27.47 -5.78 10.41
CA ILE A 105 -27.98 -5.86 9.06
C ILE A 105 -28.67 -7.22 8.99
N ASP A 106 -29.94 -7.27 9.38
CA ASP A 106 -30.76 -8.48 9.35
C ASP A 106 -31.30 -8.67 7.92
N VAL A 107 -30.38 -8.93 6.99
CA VAL A 107 -30.69 -9.15 5.58
C VAL A 107 -30.72 -10.65 5.34
N SER A 108 -31.90 -11.19 5.01
CA SER A 108 -32.08 -12.59 4.67
C SER A 108 -31.14 -12.98 3.53
N ILE A 109 -30.41 -14.09 3.70
CA ILE A 109 -29.42 -14.60 2.72
C ILE A 109 -30.02 -14.75 1.32
N GLN A 110 -31.32 -15.04 1.22
CA GLN A 110 -32.03 -15.17 -0.06
C GLN A 110 -32.08 -13.86 -0.86
N SER A 111 -32.01 -12.70 -0.20
CA SER A 111 -32.03 -11.38 -0.85
C SER A 111 -30.67 -10.96 -1.45
N ILE A 112 -29.60 -11.71 -1.17
CA ILE A 112 -28.22 -11.46 -1.66
C ILE A 112 -27.86 -12.41 -2.82
N LEU A 113 -28.87 -13.08 -3.41
CA LEU A 113 -28.69 -13.99 -4.54
C LEU A 113 -29.28 -13.39 -5.82
N PRO A 114 -28.68 -13.68 -7.00
CA PRO A 114 -27.57 -14.59 -7.24
C PRO A 114 -26.20 -13.95 -7.04
N LEU A 115 -25.27 -14.73 -6.48
CA LEU A 115 -23.86 -14.36 -6.33
C LEU A 115 -23.28 -13.88 -7.67
N PRO A 116 -22.47 -12.81 -7.68
CA PRO A 116 -21.78 -12.38 -8.89
C PRO A 116 -20.97 -13.57 -9.43
N ARG A 117 -21.32 -14.03 -10.63
CA ARG A 117 -20.57 -15.10 -11.29
C ARG A 117 -19.21 -14.53 -11.65
N HIS A 118 -18.15 -15.20 -11.19
CA HIS A 118 -16.83 -14.97 -11.72
C HIS A 118 -16.85 -15.42 -13.18
N GLU A 119 -16.99 -14.48 -14.11
CA GLU A 119 -16.71 -14.78 -15.51
C GLU A 119 -15.26 -15.25 -15.58
N GLN A 120 -15.07 -16.48 -16.06
CA GLN A 120 -13.73 -16.95 -16.39
C GLN A 120 -13.18 -15.95 -17.39
N ARG A 121 -12.22 -15.12 -16.94
CA ARG A 121 -11.55 -14.16 -17.80
C ARG A 121 -11.11 -14.95 -19.03
N GLY A 122 -11.66 -14.56 -20.19
CA GLY A 122 -11.24 -15.11 -21.47
C GLY A 122 -9.72 -15.07 -21.59
N ALA A 123 -9.17 -15.95 -22.42
CA ALA A 123 -7.73 -16.10 -22.63
C ALA A 123 -7.05 -14.72 -22.64
N LYS A 124 -6.13 -14.49 -21.68
CA LYS A 124 -5.42 -13.23 -21.56
C LYS A 124 -4.76 -12.93 -22.90
N TRP A 125 -5.13 -11.82 -23.53
CA TRP A 125 -4.49 -11.39 -24.76
C TRP A 125 -3.00 -11.19 -24.48
N LYS A 126 -2.17 -12.08 -25.02
CA LYS A 126 -0.71 -11.95 -24.93
C LYS A 126 -0.33 -10.74 -25.77
N ARG A 127 0.12 -9.66 -25.12
CA ARG A 127 0.81 -8.57 -25.82
C ARG A 127 2.08 -9.16 -26.43
N LYS A 128 2.33 -8.89 -27.71
CA LYS A 128 3.59 -9.31 -28.35
C LYS A 128 4.74 -8.64 -27.60
N SER A 129 5.70 -9.43 -27.13
CA SER A 129 6.92 -8.91 -26.52
C SER A 129 7.73 -8.17 -27.60
N GLN A 130 8.23 -6.98 -27.27
CA GLN A 130 9.18 -6.25 -28.10
C GLN A 130 10.54 -6.22 -27.40
N LYS A 131 11.61 -6.29 -28.20
CA LYS A 131 12.97 -6.14 -27.68
C LYS A 131 13.17 -4.68 -27.23
N SER A 132 13.87 -4.48 -26.11
CA SER A 132 14.22 -3.14 -25.64
C SER A 132 15.22 -2.50 -26.61
N GLU A 133 14.87 -1.35 -27.18
CA GLU A 133 15.75 -0.54 -28.01
C GLU A 133 15.81 0.88 -27.45
N PHE A 134 16.97 1.53 -27.55
CA PHE A 134 17.11 2.92 -27.09
C PHE A 134 16.16 3.81 -27.88
N MET A 135 15.26 4.50 -27.17
CA MET A 135 14.21 5.36 -27.75
C MET A 135 14.74 6.46 -28.69
N THR A 136 16.00 6.86 -28.51
CA THR A 136 16.70 7.86 -29.32
C THR A 136 17.56 7.25 -30.43
N SER A 137 17.55 5.93 -30.60
CA SER A 137 18.24 5.30 -31.72
C SER A 137 17.59 5.74 -33.04
N SER A 138 18.45 6.04 -34.02
CA SER A 138 18.04 6.42 -35.38
C SER A 138 17.03 5.45 -36.02
N PRO A 139 17.19 4.11 -35.94
CA PRO A 139 16.21 3.20 -36.54
C PRO A 139 14.83 3.22 -35.84
N PHE A 140 14.76 3.31 -34.51
CA PHE A 140 13.48 3.30 -33.78
C PHE A 140 12.68 4.59 -33.99
N LYS A 141 13.35 5.75 -34.00
CA LYS A 141 12.71 7.05 -34.24
C LYS A 141 12.03 7.12 -35.61
N ASN A 142 12.70 6.63 -36.66
CA ASN A 142 12.15 6.58 -38.02
C ASN A 142 10.92 5.66 -38.13
N PHE A 143 10.86 4.59 -37.33
CA PHE A 143 9.71 3.70 -37.27
C PHE A 143 8.49 4.38 -36.62
N LEU A 144 8.67 5.09 -35.50
CA LEU A 144 7.61 5.85 -34.83
C LEU A 144 6.97 6.87 -35.77
N GLU A 145 7.80 7.67 -36.45
CA GLU A 145 7.33 8.74 -37.36
C GLU A 145 6.58 8.19 -38.58
N LYS A 146 6.90 6.97 -39.04
CA LYS A 146 6.15 6.26 -40.10
C LYS A 146 4.83 5.70 -39.60
N THR A 147 4.74 5.35 -38.31
CA THR A 147 3.54 4.79 -37.71
C THR A 147 2.52 5.88 -37.42
N GLU A 148 2.96 7.06 -36.97
CA GLU A 148 2.09 8.23 -36.77
C GLU A 148 1.52 8.75 -38.10
N ARG A 149 2.29 8.75 -39.19
CA ARG A 149 1.80 9.16 -40.53
C ARG A 149 0.75 8.22 -41.16
N LYS A 150 0.54 7.03 -40.60
CA LYS A 150 -0.42 6.03 -41.10
C LYS A 150 -1.74 5.99 -40.32
N ARG A 151 -1.88 6.78 -39.26
CA ARG A 151 -3.14 7.03 -38.56
C ARG A 151 -3.83 8.25 -39.16
#